data_AF-A0AB38P2T8-F1
#
_entry.id   AF-A0AB38P2T8-F1
#
_cell.length_a   1.000
_cell.length_b   1.000
_cell.length_c   1.000
_cell.angle_alpha   90.00
_cell.angle_beta   90.00
_cell.angle_gamma   90.00
#
_symmetry.space_group_name_H-M   'P 1'
#
loop_
_entity.id
_entity.type
_entity.pdbx_description
1 polymer ?
#
loop_
_entity_poly.entity_id
_entity_poly.type
_entity_poly.pdbx_seq_one_letter_code
_entity_poly.pdbx_strand_id
1 'polypeptide(L)' 'MNSHILLALALVLVLEGLGPMLYPRAWKKMILAMTHLPENTLRRFGGALVVAGIVIYYMLRKTIG' A
#
# COMPACT_ATOMS: atom_id res chain seq x y z
N MET A 1 -2.04 -11.70 21.85
CA MET A 1 -2.64 -10.56 21.12
C MET A 1 -1.64 -9.70 20.34
N ASN A 2 -0.31 -9.78 20.55
CA ASN A 2 0.67 -8.99 19.76
C ASN A 2 1.20 -9.66 18.48
N SER A 3 1.07 -10.98 18.33
CA SER A 3 1.68 -11.71 17.21
C SER A 3 1.06 -11.38 15.86
N HIS A 4 -0.24 -11.07 15.81
CA HIS A 4 -0.92 -10.73 14.55
C HIS A 4 -0.48 -9.38 13.98
N ILE A 5 -0.17 -8.41 14.83
CA ILE A 5 0.31 -7.08 14.40
C ILE A 5 1.72 -7.21 13.82
N LEU A 6 2.59 -7.95 14.51
CA LEU A 6 3.94 -8.26 14.01
C LEU A 6 3.92 -9.04 12.70
N LEU A 7 2.98 -9.99 12.55
CA LEU A 7 2.83 -10.78 11.32
C LEU A 7 2.28 -9.94 10.16
N ALA A 8 1.29 -9.07 10.42
CA ALA A 8 0.79 -8.14 9.41
C ALA A 8 1.88 -7.14 8.98
N LEU A 9 2.66 -6.63 9.92
CA LEU A 9 3.81 -5.75 9.63
C LEU A 9 4.88 -6.47 8.82
N ALA A 10 5.20 -7.72 9.16
CA ALA A 10 6.14 -8.53 8.40
C ALA A 10 5.67 -8.76 6.96
N LEU A 11 4.38 -9.06 6.74
CA LEU A 11 3.80 -9.21 5.40
C LEU A 11 3.84 -7.91 4.59
N VAL A 12 3.53 -6.77 5.22
CA VAL A 12 3.64 -5.45 4.57
C VAL A 12 5.08 -5.16 4.15
N LEU A 13 6.06 -5.43 5.01
CA LEU A 13 7.48 -5.28 4.69
C LEU A 13 7.94 -6.20 3.56
N VAL A 14 7.48 -7.45 3.54
CA VAL A 14 7.78 -8.39 2.45
C VAL A 14 7.18 -7.89 1.13
N LEU A 15 5.92 -7.44 1.13
CA LEU A 15 5.27 -6.93 -0.09
C LEU A 15 5.94 -5.63 -0.60
N GLU A 16 6.23 -4.69 0.29
CA GLU A 16 6.93 -3.44 -0.05
C GLU A 16 8.38 -3.71 -0.54
N GLY A 17 9.06 -4.72 0.02
CA GLY A 17 10.42 -5.11 -0.39
C GLY A 17 10.48 -5.95 -1.66
N LEU A 18 9.42 -6.70 -1.98
CA LEU A 18 9.36 -7.56 -3.17
C LEU A 18 9.34 -6.75 -4.47
N GLY A 19 8.64 -5.61 -4.49
CA GLY A 19 8.61 -4.70 -5.65
C GLY A 19 10.01 -4.28 -6.15
N PRO A 20 10.85 -3.66 -5.30
CA PRO A 20 12.21 -3.27 -5.67
C PRO A 20 13.15 -4.47 -5.86
N MET A 21 12.94 -5.59 -5.16
CA MET A 21 13.80 -6.78 -5.29
C MET A 21 13.56 -7.54 -6.61
N LEU A 22 12.31 -7.72 -7.03
CA LEU A 22 11.98 -8.47 -8.26
C LEU A 22 12.19 -7.64 -9.53
N TYR A 23 11.79 -6.36 -9.52
CA TYR A 23 11.84 -5.51 -10.72
C TYR A 23 12.30 -4.08 -10.42
N PRO A 24 13.57 -3.87 -10.05
CA PRO A 24 14.09 -2.56 -9.64
C PRO A 24 13.96 -1.48 -10.73
N ARG A 25 14.10 -1.86 -12.02
CA ARG A 25 13.99 -0.92 -13.14
C ARG A 25 12.54 -0.47 -13.38
N ALA A 26 11.59 -1.40 -13.37
CA ALA A 26 10.17 -1.08 -13.53
C ALA A 26 9.65 -0.28 -12.33
N TRP A 27 10.07 -0.67 -11.11
CA TRP A 27 9.75 0.04 -9.87
C TRP A 27 10.23 1.49 -9.88
N LYS A 28 11.51 1.73 -10.24
CA LYS A 28 12.05 3.10 -10.40
C LYS A 28 11.28 3.90 -11.45
N LYS A 29 10.96 3.30 -12.61
CA LYS A 29 10.20 3.97 -13.66
C LYS A 29 8.79 4.34 -13.20
N MET A 30 8.15 3.48 -12.41
CA MET A 30 6.83 3.73 -11.82
C MET A 30 6.88 4.90 -10.83
N ILE A 31 7.85 4.90 -9.91
CA ILE A 31 8.04 5.99 -8.95
C ILE A 31 8.34 7.32 -9.69
N LEU A 32 9.22 7.30 -10.69
CA LEU A 32 9.54 8.48 -11.48
C LEU A 32 8.32 9.03 -12.23
N ALA A 33 7.50 8.15 -12.80
CA ALA A 33 6.23 8.55 -13.41
C ALA A 33 5.31 9.20 -12.38
N MET A 34 5.22 8.66 -11.16
CA MET A 34 4.43 9.24 -10.06
C MET A 34 4.97 10.61 -9.61
N THR A 35 6.29 10.81 -9.59
CA THR A 35 6.88 12.13 -9.25
C THR A 35 6.64 13.20 -10.31
N HIS A 36 6.36 12.80 -11.56
CA HIS A 36 6.00 13.74 -12.63
C HIS A 36 4.50 14.06 -12.66
N LEU A 37 3.67 13.36 -11.88
CA LEU A 37 2.25 13.68 -11.77
C LEU A 37 2.03 14.95 -10.93
N PRO A 38 1.02 15.77 -11.26
CA PRO A 38 0.65 16.91 -10.43
C PRO A 38 0.33 16.46 -9.00
N GLU A 39 0.83 17.20 -8.01
CA GLU A 39 0.64 16.88 -6.57
C GLU A 39 -0.83 16.68 -6.20
N ASN A 40 -1.73 17.41 -6.87
CA ASN A 40 -3.17 17.31 -6.64
C ASN A 40 -3.74 15.94 -7.05
N THR A 41 -3.20 15.35 -8.12
CA THR A 41 -3.56 14.01 -8.57
C THR A 41 -2.96 12.97 -7.63
N LEU A 42 -1.70 13.13 -7.22
CA LEU A 42 -1.05 12.25 -6.26
C LEU A 42 -1.81 12.21 -4.92
N ARG A 43 -2.26 13.36 -4.43
CA ARG A 43 -3.12 13.47 -3.23
C ARG A 43 -4.47 12.77 -3.38
N ARG A 44 -5.10 12.87 -4.55
CA ARG A 44 -6.37 12.18 -4.83
C ARG A 44 -6.18 10.66 -4.89
N PHE A 45 -5.10 10.18 -5.52
CA PHE A 45 -4.76 8.77 -5.55
C PHE A 45 -4.45 8.24 -4.14
N GLY A 46 -3.60 8.93 -3.38
CA GLY A 46 -3.32 8.58 -1.99
C GLY A 46 -4.57 8.60 -1.11
N GLY A 47 -5.41 9.63 -1.26
CA GLY A 47 -6.70 9.73 -0.56
C GLY A 47 -7.65 8.59 -0.92
N ALA A 48 -7.78 8.24 -2.20
CA ALA A 48 -8.60 7.12 -2.66
C ALA A 48 -8.09 5.78 -2.12
N LEU A 49 -6.77 5.57 -2.07
CA LEU A 49 -6.14 4.39 -1.47
C LEU A 49 -6.44 4.30 0.04
N VAL A 50 -6.36 5.41 0.77
CA VAL A 50 -6.71 5.45 2.20
C VAL A 50 -8.19 5.12 2.40
N VAL A 51 -9.09 5.73 1.63
CA VAL A 51 -10.53 5.45 1.72
C VAL A 51 -10.82 3.99 1.38
N ALA A 52 -10.25 3.45 0.30
CA ALA A 52 -10.40 2.04 -0.07
C ALA A 52 -9.89 1.11 1.04
N GLY A 53 -8.71 1.40 1.61
CA GLY A 53 -8.14 0.63 2.72
C GLY A 53 -9.03 0.64 3.96
N ILE A 54 -9.60 1.80 4.31
CA ILE A 54 -10.56 1.93 5.42
C ILE A 54 -11.83 1.11 5.14
N VAL A 55 -12.38 1.20 3.92
CA VAL A 55 -13.57 0.44 3.53
C VAL A 55 -13.31 -1.07 3.63
N ILE A 56 -12.18 -1.55 3.09
CA ILE A 56 -11.78 -2.96 3.19
C ILE A 56 -11.61 -3.36 4.65
N TYR A 57 -10.92 -2.54 5.47
CA TYR A 57 -10.75 -2.81 6.89
C TYR A 57 -12.10 -2.92 7.62
N TYR A 58 -13.03 -2.00 7.37
CA TYR A 58 -14.37 -2.03 7.96
C TYR A 58 -15.16 -3.26 7.50
N MET A 59 -15.09 -3.62 6.22
CA MET A 59 -15.72 -4.84 5.71
C MET A 59 -15.12 -6.09 6.35
N LEU A 60 -13.79 -6.22 6.38
CA LEU A 60 -13.12 -7.38 6.94
C LEU A 60 -13.36 -7.51 8.44
N ARG A 61 -13.32 -6.39 9.18
CA ARG A 61 -13.65 -6.35 10.61
C ARG A 61 -15.10 -6.81 10.84
N LYS A 62 -16.06 -6.35 10.01
CA LYS A 62 -17.48 -6.72 10.14
C LYS A 62 -17.74 -8.20 9.78
N THR A 63 -16.93 -8.79 8.90
CA THR A 63 -17.07 -10.19 8.50
C THR A 63 -16.38 -11.16 9.45
N ILE A 64 -15.33 -10.73 10.17
CA ILE A 64 -14.54 -11.56 11.09
C ILE A 64 -14.97 -11.42 12.56
N GLY A 65 -15.68 -10.33 12.91
CA GLY A 65 -16.30 -10.12 14.23
C GLY A 65 -17.76 -10.50 14.24
#